data_AF-A0A9X7ZTG9-F1
#
_entry.id   AF-A0A9X7ZTG9-F1
#
_cell.length_a   1.000
_cell.length_b   1.000
_cell.length_c   1.000
_cell.angle_alpha   90.00
_cell.angle_beta   90.00
_cell.angle_gamma   90.00
#
_symmetry.space_group_name_H-M   'P 1'
#
loop_
_entity.id
_entity.type
_entity.pdbx_description
1 polymer ?
#
loop_
_entity_poly.entity_id
_entity_poly.type
_entity_poly.pdbx_seq_one_letter_code
_entity_poly.pdbx_strand_id
1 'polypeptide(L)'
;MKIPTKVTATAKLVNNKTATVSVKINDNNNKPVTGNTKVVVKLNGKTQANAIAVNGVADIDMIPPTIKGTYTLVVMTGETSIYEKATTTTTLKV
;
A
#
# COMPACT_ATOMS: atom_id res chain seq x y z
N MET A 1 19.64 1.43 15.25
CA MET A 1 18.64 0.39 14.89
C MET A 1 17.41 1.10 14.37
N LYS A 2 16.80 0.63 13.27
CA LYS A 2 15.58 1.24 12.72
C LYS A 2 14.36 0.76 13.49
N ILE A 3 13.27 1.53 13.45
CA ILE A 3 12.02 1.22 14.11
C ILE A 3 11.18 0.32 13.19
N PRO A 4 10.75 -0.87 13.64
CA PRO A 4 9.87 -1.73 12.86
C PRO A 4 8.52 -1.06 12.57
N THR A 5 7.96 -1.35 11.39
CA THR A 5 6.68 -0.79 10.95
C THR A 5 5.64 -1.86 10.65
N LYS A 6 4.37 -1.44 10.71
CA LYS A 6 3.20 -2.19 10.31
C LYS A 6 2.47 -1.40 9.24
N VAL A 7 2.15 -2.05 8.12
CA VAL A 7 1.36 -1.46 7.04
C VAL A 7 0.00 -2.15 6.99
N THR A 8 -1.07 -1.35 6.89
CA THR A 8 -2.42 -1.80 6.60
C THR A 8 -2.88 -1.19 5.28
N ALA A 9 -3.69 -1.94 4.53
CA ALA A 9 -4.18 -1.48 3.25
C ALA A 9 -5.61 -1.98 2.99
N THR A 10 -6.41 -1.12 2.37
CA THR A 10 -7.73 -1.46 1.83
C THR A 10 -7.80 -1.08 0.37
N ALA A 11 -8.34 -1.96 -0.47
CA ALA A 11 -8.51 -1.71 -1.89
C ALA A 11 -10.00 -1.63 -2.25
N LYS A 12 -10.34 -0.69 -3.14
CA LYS A 12 -11.71 -0.49 -3.62
C LYS A 12 -11.72 -0.23 -5.12
N LEU A 13 -12.60 -0.91 -5.84
CA LEU A 13 -12.94 -0.54 -7.21
C LEU A 13 -13.77 0.75 -7.17
N VAL A 14 -13.28 1.81 -7.80
CA VAL A 14 -14.01 3.08 -7.93
C VAL A 14 -14.90 3.02 -9.16
N ASN A 15 -14.33 2.55 -10.28
CA ASN A 15 -15.00 2.31 -11.55
C ASN A 15 -14.16 1.33 -12.39
N ASN A 16 -14.61 1.00 -13.60
CA ASN A 16 -13.94 0.03 -14.48
C ASN A 16 -12.55 0.47 -15.00
N LYS A 17 -12.11 1.70 -14.70
CA LYS A 17 -10.80 2.25 -15.08
C LYS A 17 -9.90 2.55 -13.87
N THR A 18 -10.46 2.63 -12.67
CA THR A 18 -9.73 3.05 -11.47
C THR A 18 -10.12 2.20 -10.26
N ALA A 19 -9.11 1.67 -9.58
CA ALA A 19 -9.21 1.19 -8.22
C ALA A 19 -8.24 1.99 -7.33
N THR A 20 -8.64 2.25 -6.11
CA THR A 20 -7.83 2.98 -5.12
C THR A 20 -7.41 2.03 -4.01
N VAL A 21 -6.14 2.09 -3.64
CA VAL A 21 -5.56 1.39 -2.49
C VAL A 21 -5.18 2.43 -1.44
N SER A 22 -5.92 2.44 -0.33
CA SER A 22 -5.64 3.29 0.83
C SER A 22 -4.68 2.58 1.77
N VAL A 23 -3.63 3.27 2.19
CA VAL A 23 -2.52 2.71 2.97
C VAL A 23 -2.32 3.52 4.25
N LYS A 24 -2.18 2.81 5.37
CA LYS A 24 -1.71 3.37 6.64
C LYS A 24 -0.45 2.64 7.11
N ILE A 25 0.54 3.41 7.55
CA ILE A 25 1.84 2.91 8.01
C ILE A 25 2.07 3.44 9.43
N ASN A 26 2.13 2.52 10.38
CA ASN A 26 2.39 2.82 11.78
C ASN A 26 3.68 2.14 12.24
N ASP A 27 4.29 2.65 13.30
CA ASP A 27 5.32 1.93 14.05
C ASP A 27 4.70 0.81 14.91
N ASN A 28 5.55 0.04 15.57
CA ASN A 28 5.09 -1.04 16.47
C ASN A 28 4.29 -0.55 17.69
N ASN A 29 4.30 0.75 18.00
CA ASN A 29 3.51 1.38 19.06
C ASN A 29 2.19 1.98 18.54
N ASN A 30 1.81 1.66 17.29
CA ASN A 30 0.64 2.20 16.60
C ASN A 30 0.66 3.72 16.35
N LYS A 31 1.84 4.35 16.39
CA LYS A 31 2.00 5.76 15.99
C LYS A 31 2.24 5.85 14.48
N PRO A 32 1.66 6.85 13.78
CA PRO A 32 1.94 7.04 12.36
C PRO A 32 3.44 7.19 12.10
N VAL A 33 3.92 6.53 11.05
CA VAL A 33 5.27 6.77 10.52
C VAL A 33 5.37 8.23 10.06
N THR A 34 6.43 8.93 10.45
CA THR A 34 6.61 10.34 10.08
C THR A 34 7.41 10.51 8.79
N GLY A 35 7.16 11.60 8.06
CA GLY A 35 7.85 11.92 6.82
C GLY A 35 7.39 11.10 5.61
N ASN A 36 8.25 11.08 4.58
CA ASN A 36 7.93 10.48 3.29
C ASN A 36 8.40 9.03 3.22
N THR A 37 7.48 8.11 2.91
CA THR A 37 7.77 6.69 2.73
C THR A 37 7.30 6.23 1.36
N LYS A 38 8.17 5.60 0.57
CA LYS A 38 7.76 5.01 -0.73
C LYS A 38 6.80 3.84 -0.48
N VAL A 39 5.74 3.74 -1.28
CA VAL A 39 4.80 2.62 -1.26
C VAL A 39 4.65 2.05 -2.66
N VAL A 40 4.57 0.72 -2.76
CA VAL A 40 4.39 -0.01 -4.02
C VAL A 40 3.22 -0.97 -3.88
N VAL A 41 2.33 -0.96 -4.86
CA VAL A 41 1.24 -1.94 -5.00
C VAL A 41 1.58 -2.90 -6.12
N LYS A 42 1.52 -4.21 -5.85
CA LYS A 42 1.74 -5.28 -6.82
C LYS A 42 0.52 -6.17 -6.96
N LEU A 43 0.30 -6.63 -8.19
CA LEU A 43 -0.64 -7.69 -8.53
C LEU A 43 0.13 -8.77 -9.29
N ASN A 44 0.01 -10.03 -8.86
CA ASN A 44 0.73 -11.16 -9.46
C ASN A 44 2.25 -10.91 -9.62
N GLY A 45 2.87 -10.32 -8.59
CA GLY A 45 4.31 -9.98 -8.59
C GLY A 45 4.71 -8.76 -9.42
N LYS A 46 3.82 -8.22 -10.26
CA LYS A 46 4.06 -7.03 -11.10
C LYS A 46 3.60 -5.76 -10.41
N THR A 47 4.44 -4.72 -10.44
CA THR A 47 4.09 -3.38 -9.95
C THR A 47 2.96 -2.78 -10.77
N GLN A 48 1.90 -2.35 -10.09
CA GLN A 48 0.73 -1.70 -10.69
C GLN A 48 0.76 -0.19 -10.47
N ALA A 49 1.21 0.23 -9.29
CA ALA A 49 1.32 1.63 -8.92
C ALA A 49 2.39 1.83 -7.84
N ASN A 50 2.89 3.06 -7.75
CA ASN A 50 3.77 3.54 -6.70
C ASN A 50 3.28 4.90 -6.20
N ALA A 51 3.57 5.21 -4.94
CA ALA A 51 3.23 6.48 -4.34
C ALA A 51 4.22 6.85 -3.23
N ILE A 52 4.09 8.07 -2.71
CA ILE A 52 4.72 8.50 -1.48
C ILE A 52 3.63 8.62 -0.42
N ALA A 53 3.75 7.83 0.65
CA ALA A 53 2.98 8.07 1.85
C ALA A 53 3.61 9.22 2.64
N VAL A 54 2.79 10.21 2.97
CA VAL A 54 3.17 11.37 3.77
C VAL A 54 2.60 11.17 5.16
N ASN A 55 3.46 11.16 6.18
CA ASN A 55 3.07 10.91 7.57
C ASN A 55 2.26 9.61 7.72
N GLY A 56 2.71 8.57 7.03
CA GLY A 56 2.17 7.22 7.14
C GLY A 56 0.87 7.02 6.39
N VAL A 57 0.41 7.95 5.55
CA VAL A 57 -0.84 7.82 4.79
C VAL A 57 -0.60 8.01 3.30
N ALA A 58 -1.21 7.15 2.48
CA ALA A 58 -1.29 7.31 1.02
C ALA A 58 -2.61 6.75 0.50
N ASP A 59 -3.17 7.39 -0.52
CA ASP A 59 -4.14 6.79 -1.43
C ASP A 59 -3.48 6.61 -2.80
N ILE A 60 -3.60 5.41 -3.36
CA ILE A 60 -2.85 4.99 -4.55
C ILE A 60 -3.82 4.47 -5.60
N ASP A 61 -3.95 5.20 -6.70
CA ASP A 61 -4.76 4.76 -7.83
C ASP A 61 -3.99 3.78 -8.72
N MET A 62 -4.69 2.75 -9.17
CA MET A 62 -4.20 1.78 -10.15
C MET A 62 -5.30 1.42 -11.16
N ILE A 63 -4.88 0.92 -12.32
CA ILE A 63 -5.79 0.34 -13.29
C ILE A 63 -6.22 -1.04 -12.77
N PRO A 64 -7.53 -1.29 -12.56
CA PRO A 64 -8.01 -2.59 -12.12
C PRO A 64 -7.91 -3.62 -13.25
N PRO A 65 -7.80 -4.92 -12.92
CA PRO A 65 -8.04 -5.99 -13.90
C PRO A 65 -9.38 -5.83 -14.62
N THR A 66 -9.46 -6.24 -15.88
CA THR A 66 -10.70 -6.14 -16.67
C THR A 66 -11.64 -7.34 -16.47
N ILE A 67 -11.10 -8.46 -16.02
CA ILE A 67 -11.86 -9.68 -15.72
C ILE A 67 -12.43 -9.54 -14.31
N LYS A 68 -13.72 -9.83 -14.13
CA LYS A 68 -14.35 -9.83 -12.80
C LYS A 68 -13.76 -10.92 -11.93
N GLY A 69 -13.52 -10.60 -10.66
CA GLY A 69 -12.91 -11.54 -9.73
C GLY A 69 -12.35 -10.87 -8.49
N THR A 70 -11.83 -11.70 -7.58
CA THR A 70 -11.14 -11.24 -6.38
C THR A 70 -9.64 -11.40 -6.57
N TYR A 71 -8.91 -10.31 -6.39
CA TYR A 71 -7.47 -10.23 -6.62
C TYR A 71 -6.74 -9.90 -5.32
N THR A 72 -5.69 -10.66 -5.02
CA THR A 72 -4.78 -10.33 -3.91
C THR A 72 -3.73 -9.33 -4.40
N LEU A 73 -3.73 -8.15 -3.78
CA LEU A 73 -2.72 -7.13 -3.96
C LEU A 73 -1.69 -7.24 -2.84
N VAL A 74 -0.41 -7.10 -3.19
CA VAL A 74 0.69 -6.98 -2.23
C VAL A 74 1.06 -5.50 -2.13
N VAL A 75 1.03 -4.95 -0.92
CA VAL A 75 1.41 -3.56 -0.64
C VAL A 75 2.68 -3.56 0.19
N MET A 76 3.71 -2.87 -0.29
CA MET A 76 5.02 -2.82 0.36
C MET A 76 5.42 -1.37 0.62
N THR A 77 5.99 -1.11 1.79
CA THR A 77 6.61 0.17 2.12
C THR A 77 8.13 0.06 1.96
N GLY A 78 8.76 1.14 1.52
CA GLY A 78 10.21 1.27 1.49
C GLY A 78 10.77 1.49 2.90
N GLU A 79 12.03 1.14 3.08
CA GLU A 79 12.79 1.49 4.26
C GLU A 79 13.18 2.98 4.23
N THR A 80 13.20 3.65 5.38
CA THR A 80 13.66 5.04 5.53
C THR A 80 14.89 5.10 6.44
N SER A 81 15.41 6.29 6.75
CA SER A 81 16.50 6.44 7.74
C SER A 81 16.08 6.00 9.15
N ILE A 82 14.79 6.12 9.48
CA ILE A 82 14.24 5.88 10.82
C ILE A 82 13.52 4.54 10.90
N TYR A 83 12.81 4.15 9.84
CA TYR A 83 11.83 3.07 9.85
C TYR A 83 12.21 1.93 8.92
N GLU A 84 11.91 0.69 9.33
CA GLU A 84 12.05 -0.51 8.51
C GLU A 84 10.94 -0.61 7.45
N LYS A 85 11.21 -1.38 6.39
CA LYS A 85 10.19 -1.76 5.40
C LYS A 85 9.12 -2.68 6.00
N ALA A 86 7.92 -2.65 5.46
CA ALA A 86 6.83 -3.57 5.79
C ALA A 86 6.11 -4.06 4.54
N THR A 87 5.40 -5.18 4.66
CA THR A 87 4.60 -5.76 3.58
C THR A 87 3.28 -6.24 4.14
N THR A 88 2.20 -6.01 3.40
CA THR A 88 0.87 -6.56 3.70
C THR A 88 0.18 -6.97 2.41
N THR A 89 -0.94 -7.67 2.56
CA THR A 89 -1.82 -8.03 1.45
C THR A 89 -3.21 -7.47 1.67
N THR A 90 -3.89 -7.09 0.61
CA THR A 90 -5.30 -6.70 0.63
C THR A 90 -6.02 -7.28 -0.58
N THR A 91 -7.33 -7.39 -0.51
CA THR A 91 -8.14 -7.95 -1.60
C THR A 91 -8.87 -6.85 -2.35
N LEU A 92 -8.75 -6.83 -3.69
CA LEU A 92 -9.57 -6.02 -4.58
C LEU A 92 -10.61 -6.92 -5.25
N LYS A 93 -11.89 -6.59 -5.08
CA LYS A 93 -12.98 -7.20 -5.85
C LYS A 93 -13.29 -6.31 -7.05
N VAL A 94 -13.19 -6.88 -8.25
CA VAL A 94 -13.57 -6.26 -9.53
C VAL A 94 -14.91 -6.82 -10.01
#